data_AF-A0A9P0PEH4-F1
#
_entry.id   AF-A0A9P0PEH4-F1
#
_cell.length_a   1.000
_cell.length_b   1.000
_cell.length_c   1.000
_cell.angle_alpha   90.00
_cell.angle_beta   90.00
_cell.angle_gamma   90.00
#
_symmetry.space_group_name_H-M   'P 1'
#
loop_
_entity.id
_entity.type
_entity.pdbx_description
1 polymer ?
#
loop_
_entity_poly.entity_id
_entity_poly.type
_entity_poly.pdbx_seq_one_letter_code
_entity_poly.pdbx_strand_id
1 'polypeptide(L)'
;MFLVEYEDIPFKVLTYTAGHINYGGRVTDDWDRRCLMNLLADYYKADVVSTDYVFDKRGFYYQLPLDTMFLDYIEYIKTFPINDDPDVFGLHPNADITFAQAQTYLCLATLLKLQPKQVGGAASSQEEVTSNVARSILETLPKLFELDKISQKYPVLYEESLNTVIIQEAIRYNKLLVVIKSSLNDLLKALKGLVVMSEALEKMSLSLFSNLVPAMWASKAYPSLKPLAAWVSDLKARTQFLNTWVAEAIPAVFWISGFYFPQAFLTGTLQNYARKHVVSIDTINFAFKVLAQPPPKRPSDGCCIRGLFLEGARWNPQIGFLDESNPKELYTDMPVIWLIPEENHKKPSGVYECPVYKTLTRAGTLSTTGHSTNYVLAIEVPSREAEPHWIKRGVALICALDY
;
A
#
# COMPACT_ATOMS: atom_id res chain seq x y z
N MET A 1 -16.17 31.05 21.89
CA MET A 1 -15.95 32.33 21.20
C MET A 1 -16.94 32.46 20.04
N PHE A 2 -16.81 31.67 18.97
CA PHE A 2 -17.68 31.78 17.78
C PHE A 2 -19.19 31.48 17.98
N LEU A 3 -19.58 30.63 18.93
CA LEU A 3 -21.01 30.31 19.12
C LEU A 3 -21.82 31.39 19.87
N VAL A 4 -21.14 32.36 20.49
CA VAL A 4 -21.79 33.44 21.27
C VAL A 4 -21.83 34.76 20.48
N GLU A 5 -21.05 34.85 19.40
CA GLU A 5 -20.85 36.06 18.60
C GLU A 5 -21.71 36.11 17.32
N TYR A 6 -22.31 34.99 16.91
CA TYR A 6 -23.11 34.88 15.68
C TYR A 6 -24.54 34.43 16.03
N GLU A 7 -25.54 34.99 15.33
CA GLU A 7 -26.95 34.60 15.48
C GLU A 7 -27.21 33.18 14.92
N ASP A 8 -26.51 32.81 13.84
CA ASP A 8 -26.53 31.48 13.24
C ASP A 8 -25.25 30.70 13.59
N ILE A 9 -25.37 29.38 13.74
CA ILE A 9 -24.23 28.50 14.02
C ILE A 9 -23.27 28.49 12.79
N PRO A 10 -22.04 29.02 12.91
CA PRO A 10 -21.16 29.19 11.75
C PRO A 10 -20.39 27.90 11.45
N PHE A 11 -21.09 26.86 10.95
CA PHE A 11 -20.51 25.54 10.67
C PHE A 11 -19.24 25.61 9.81
N LYS A 12 -19.19 26.47 8.78
CA LYS A 12 -17.99 26.62 7.94
C LYS A 12 -16.76 27.08 8.73
N VAL A 13 -16.94 28.04 9.64
CA VAL A 13 -15.85 28.56 10.49
C VAL A 13 -15.41 27.50 11.50
N LEU A 14 -16.38 26.78 12.06
CA LEU A 14 -16.13 25.70 13.01
C LEU A 14 -15.38 24.53 12.36
N THR A 15 -15.82 24.05 11.19
CA THR A 15 -15.13 23.02 10.41
C THR A 15 -13.73 23.48 10.01
N TYR A 16 -13.57 24.74 9.62
CA TYR A 16 -12.24 25.27 9.29
C TYR A 16 -11.30 25.32 10.49
N THR A 17 -11.79 25.81 11.63
CA THR A 17 -10.98 25.98 12.84
C THR A 17 -10.64 24.64 13.49
N ALA A 18 -11.61 23.75 13.63
CA ALA A 18 -11.39 22.41 14.17
C ALA A 18 -10.59 21.56 13.18
N GLY A 19 -11.06 21.48 11.93
CA GLY A 19 -10.50 20.63 10.90
C GLY A 19 -9.15 21.11 10.38
N HIS A 20 -9.05 22.32 9.84
CA HIS A 20 -7.82 22.75 9.16
C HIS A 20 -6.76 23.25 10.13
N ILE A 21 -7.15 23.97 11.19
CA ILE A 21 -6.20 24.61 12.11
C ILE A 21 -5.83 23.67 13.26
N ASN A 22 -6.81 23.24 14.06
CA ASN A 22 -6.51 22.50 15.30
C ASN A 22 -6.01 21.08 15.03
N TYR A 23 -6.83 20.26 14.36
CA TYR A 23 -6.43 18.89 14.05
C TYR A 23 -5.54 18.84 12.80
N GLY A 24 -5.93 19.51 11.73
CA GLY A 24 -5.23 19.52 10.44
C GLY A 24 -3.83 20.13 10.51
N GLY A 25 -3.57 21.04 11.45
CA GLY A 25 -2.22 21.56 11.71
C GLY A 25 -1.24 20.51 12.24
N ARG A 26 -1.75 19.39 12.79
CA ARG A 26 -0.96 18.23 13.25
C ARG A 26 -0.84 17.12 12.21
N VAL A 27 -1.60 17.21 11.11
CA VAL A 27 -1.65 16.20 10.06
C VAL A 27 -0.85 16.68 8.85
N THR A 28 0.18 15.91 8.51
CA THR A 28 1.10 16.22 7.41
C THR A 28 0.70 15.54 6.09
N ASP A 29 -0.01 14.42 6.15
CA ASP A 29 -0.45 13.70 4.95
C ASP A 29 -1.82 14.17 4.46
N ASP A 30 -1.97 14.41 3.16
CA ASP A 30 -3.21 14.91 2.58
C ASP A 30 -4.34 13.86 2.60
N TRP A 31 -4.02 12.56 2.55
CA TRP A 31 -5.03 11.50 2.65
C TRP A 31 -5.60 11.40 4.07
N ASP A 32 -4.74 11.55 5.08
CA ASP A 32 -5.17 11.62 6.48
C ASP A 32 -6.01 12.89 6.72
N ARG A 33 -5.60 14.02 6.13
CA ARG A 33 -6.39 15.26 6.18
C ARG A 33 -7.74 15.09 5.50
N ARG A 34 -7.79 14.42 4.34
CA ARG A 34 -9.03 14.08 3.63
C ARG A 34 -9.95 13.24 4.51
N CYS A 35 -9.41 12.21 5.17
CA CYS A 35 -10.17 11.38 6.11
C CYS A 35 -10.74 12.20 7.27
N LEU A 36 -9.90 13.01 7.90
CA LEU A 36 -10.29 13.86 9.02
C LEU A 36 -11.42 14.84 8.68
N MET A 37 -11.36 15.48 7.51
CA MET A 37 -12.42 16.39 7.07
C MET A 37 -13.74 15.66 6.81
N ASN A 38 -13.70 14.45 6.26
CA ASN A 38 -14.90 13.65 6.05
C ASN A 38 -15.52 13.19 7.37
N LEU A 39 -14.70 12.78 8.34
CA LEU A 39 -15.20 12.44 9.68
C LEU A 39 -15.83 13.66 10.35
N LEU A 40 -15.20 14.84 10.30
CA LEU A 40 -15.76 16.05 10.87
C LEU A 40 -17.07 16.50 10.19
N ALA A 41 -17.21 16.28 8.88
CA ALA A 41 -18.41 16.66 8.13
C ALA A 41 -19.67 15.92 8.61
N ASP A 42 -19.53 14.71 9.17
CA ASP A 42 -20.66 13.95 9.72
C ASP A 42 -21.22 14.59 11.01
N TYR A 43 -20.38 15.28 11.78
CA TYR A 43 -20.75 15.90 13.07
C TYR A 43 -21.01 17.41 12.95
N TYR A 44 -20.31 18.11 12.07
CA TYR A 44 -20.44 19.57 11.88
C TYR A 44 -21.47 19.88 10.78
N LYS A 45 -22.74 19.51 11.01
CA LYS A 45 -23.86 19.79 10.12
C LYS A 45 -25.11 20.25 10.87
N ALA A 46 -25.99 20.97 10.17
CA ALA A 46 -27.24 21.47 10.75
C ALA A 46 -28.14 20.34 11.26
N ASP A 47 -28.16 19.19 10.56
CA ASP A 47 -28.99 18.04 10.93
C ASP A 47 -28.67 17.51 12.33
N VAL A 48 -27.42 17.60 12.78
CA VAL A 48 -26.97 17.11 14.10
C VAL A 48 -27.61 17.88 15.26
N VAL A 49 -28.05 19.11 15.00
CA VAL A 49 -28.74 19.94 16.01
C VAL A 49 -30.18 19.45 16.23
N SER A 50 -30.74 18.69 15.28
CA SER A 50 -32.08 18.11 15.45
C SER A 50 -32.05 16.97 16.47
N THR A 51 -33.08 16.91 17.32
CA THR A 51 -33.24 15.87 18.35
C THR A 51 -33.51 14.48 17.77
N ASP A 52 -33.94 14.43 16.50
CA ASP A 52 -34.21 13.19 15.79
C ASP A 52 -32.96 12.62 15.11
N TYR A 53 -31.81 13.31 15.25
CA TYR A 53 -30.57 12.87 14.65
C TYR A 53 -29.94 11.72 15.42
N VAL A 54 -29.66 10.65 14.68
CA VAL A 54 -29.02 9.44 15.19
C VAL A 54 -27.69 9.25 14.47
N PHE A 55 -26.62 9.05 15.23
CA PHE A 55 -25.26 8.87 14.72
C PHE A 55 -24.97 7.42 14.28
N ASP A 56 -25.75 6.46 14.76
CA ASP A 56 -25.57 5.04 14.48
C ASP A 56 -26.85 4.40 13.93
N LYS A 57 -26.71 3.41 13.06
CA LYS A 57 -27.83 2.63 12.50
C LYS A 57 -28.63 1.88 13.58
N ARG A 58 -27.99 1.52 14.71
CA ARG A 58 -28.67 0.79 15.81
C ARG A 58 -29.37 1.69 16.81
N GLY A 59 -29.16 3.01 16.75
CA GLY A 59 -29.84 3.95 17.64
C GLY A 59 -29.27 4.08 19.04
N PHE A 60 -28.08 3.53 19.33
CA PHE A 60 -27.43 3.71 20.64
C PHE A 60 -26.89 5.11 20.84
N TYR A 61 -26.43 5.75 19.75
CA TYR A 61 -25.82 7.07 19.77
C TYR A 61 -26.76 8.04 19.06
N TYR A 62 -27.50 8.85 19.82
CA TYR A 62 -28.40 9.89 19.36
C TYR A 62 -28.18 11.20 20.10
N GLN A 63 -28.72 12.29 19.55
CA GLN A 63 -28.69 13.61 20.14
C GLN A 63 -29.72 13.72 21.28
N LEU A 64 -29.26 14.11 22.48
CA LEU A 64 -30.14 14.34 23.61
C LEU A 64 -30.94 15.65 23.45
N PRO A 65 -32.13 15.77 24.09
CA PRO A 65 -32.95 16.98 24.05
C PRO A 65 -32.20 18.24 24.51
N LEU A 66 -32.59 19.41 24.00
CA LEU A 66 -31.93 20.69 24.30
C LEU A 66 -31.93 21.06 25.80
N ASP A 67 -32.90 20.54 26.56
CA ASP A 67 -33.05 20.82 27.99
C ASP A 67 -32.19 19.91 28.89
N THR A 68 -31.37 19.03 28.30
CA THR A 68 -30.54 18.08 29.07
C THR A 68 -29.39 18.76 29.80
N MET A 69 -29.19 18.36 31.06
CA MET A 69 -28.10 18.84 31.90
C MET A 69 -26.87 17.95 31.76
N PHE A 70 -25.71 18.45 32.19
CA PHE A 70 -24.45 17.71 32.15
C PHE A 70 -24.51 16.32 32.83
N LEU A 71 -25.28 16.19 33.91
CA LEU A 71 -25.46 14.91 34.61
C LEU A 71 -26.21 13.88 33.76
N ASP A 72 -27.18 14.32 32.96
CA ASP A 72 -27.95 13.46 32.06
C ASP A 72 -27.05 12.89 30.96
N TYR A 73 -26.11 13.68 30.45
CA TYR A 73 -25.07 13.19 29.52
C TYR A 73 -24.17 12.12 30.16
N ILE A 74 -23.83 12.26 31.46
CA ILE A 74 -23.05 11.25 32.17
C ILE A 74 -23.85 9.95 32.32
N GLU A 75 -25.13 10.03 32.68
CA GLU A 75 -25.98 8.84 32.79
C GLU A 75 -26.17 8.16 31.43
N TYR A 76 -26.35 8.95 30.38
CA TYR A 76 -26.44 8.47 29.01
C TYR A 76 -25.17 7.73 28.55
N ILE A 77 -23.98 8.32 28.76
CA ILE A 77 -22.71 7.67 28.41
C ILE A 77 -22.51 6.34 29.14
N LYS A 78 -23.04 6.19 30.37
CA LYS A 78 -22.97 4.92 31.12
C LYS A 78 -23.82 3.81 30.50
N THR A 79 -24.79 4.15 29.64
CA THR A 79 -25.61 3.15 28.93
C THR A 79 -24.93 2.58 27.69
N PHE A 80 -23.78 3.14 27.28
CA PHE A 80 -23.08 2.71 26.08
C PHE A 80 -22.55 1.27 26.20
N PRO A 81 -22.52 0.53 25.08
CA PRO A 81 -21.93 -0.80 25.06
C PRO A 81 -20.46 -0.72 25.47
N ILE A 82 -19.98 -1.76 26.16
CA ILE A 82 -18.56 -1.86 26.57
C ILE A 82 -17.65 -2.03 25.34
N ASN A 83 -18.16 -2.69 24.31
CA ASN A 83 -17.46 -2.88 23.03
C ASN A 83 -18.23 -2.14 21.95
N ASP A 84 -17.63 -1.09 21.40
CA ASP A 84 -18.19 -0.34 20.28
C ASP A 84 -18.10 -1.16 18.98
N ASP A 85 -19.11 -1.05 18.12
CA ASP A 85 -19.11 -1.69 16.80
C ASP A 85 -18.25 -0.86 15.83
N PRO A 86 -17.42 -1.49 14.97
CA PRO A 86 -16.62 -0.77 13.98
C PRO A 86 -17.42 0.17 13.06
N ASP A 87 -18.70 -0.12 12.81
CA ASP A 87 -19.55 0.71 11.94
C ASP A 87 -19.77 2.12 12.53
N VAL A 88 -19.67 2.30 13.85
CA VAL A 88 -19.75 3.61 14.52
C VAL A 88 -18.62 4.54 14.07
N PHE A 89 -17.46 3.97 13.75
CA PHE A 89 -16.31 4.71 13.21
C PHE A 89 -16.32 4.78 11.68
N GLY A 90 -17.38 4.25 11.05
CA GLY A 90 -17.44 4.09 9.60
C GLY A 90 -16.51 3.01 9.05
N LEU A 91 -16.02 2.10 9.89
CA LEU A 91 -15.20 0.95 9.49
C LEU A 91 -16.05 -0.29 9.18
N HIS A 92 -15.53 -1.18 8.35
CA HIS A 92 -16.16 -2.48 8.10
C HIS A 92 -15.94 -3.43 9.31
N PRO A 93 -16.87 -4.35 9.65
CA PRO A 93 -16.70 -5.31 10.75
C PRO A 93 -15.45 -6.20 10.68
N ASN A 94 -14.85 -6.33 9.50
CA ASN A 94 -13.56 -7.02 9.33
C ASN A 94 -12.41 -6.31 10.08
N ALA A 95 -12.56 -5.04 10.45
CA ALA A 95 -11.57 -4.31 11.24
C ALA A 95 -11.26 -4.99 12.59
N ASP A 96 -12.28 -5.59 13.24
CA ASP A 96 -12.09 -6.34 14.48
C ASP A 96 -11.19 -7.56 14.29
N ILE A 97 -11.35 -8.24 13.16
CA ILE A 97 -10.52 -9.41 12.80
C ILE A 97 -9.07 -8.96 12.60
N THR A 98 -8.86 -7.87 11.85
CA THR A 98 -7.51 -7.31 11.63
C THR A 98 -6.86 -6.89 12.94
N PHE A 99 -7.62 -6.23 13.84
CA PHE A 99 -7.14 -5.84 15.15
C PHE A 99 -6.74 -7.05 16.01
N ALA A 100 -7.61 -8.06 16.09
CA ALA A 100 -7.36 -9.28 16.85
C ALA A 100 -6.14 -10.05 16.31
N GLN A 101 -5.98 -10.12 14.98
CA GLN A 101 -4.78 -10.70 14.34
C GLN A 101 -3.53 -9.91 14.72
N ALA A 102 -3.54 -8.59 14.63
CA ALA A 102 -2.40 -7.75 14.98
C ALA A 102 -1.97 -7.92 16.44
N GLN A 103 -2.93 -7.93 17.38
CA GLN A 103 -2.66 -8.20 18.80
C GLN A 103 -2.08 -9.60 19.03
N THR A 104 -2.61 -10.61 18.34
CA THR A 104 -2.11 -11.99 18.42
C THR A 104 -0.68 -12.09 17.92
N TYR A 105 -0.37 -11.50 16.76
CA TYR A 105 1.00 -11.47 16.22
C TYR A 105 1.97 -10.71 17.13
N LEU A 106 1.54 -9.59 17.72
CA LEU A 106 2.35 -8.84 18.67
C LEU A 106 2.67 -9.68 19.92
N CYS A 107 1.68 -10.41 20.44
CA CYS A 107 1.86 -11.32 21.57
C CYS A 107 2.84 -12.46 21.23
N LEU A 108 2.64 -13.13 20.10
CA LEU A 108 3.52 -14.21 19.63
C LEU A 108 4.95 -13.72 19.39
N ALA A 109 5.11 -12.55 18.77
CA ALA A 109 6.42 -11.93 18.56
C ALA A 109 7.12 -11.58 19.89
N THR A 110 6.36 -11.15 20.90
CA THR A 110 6.88 -10.89 22.24
C THR A 110 7.29 -12.18 22.94
N LEU A 111 6.49 -13.24 22.84
CA LEU A 111 6.83 -14.56 23.37
C LEU A 111 8.09 -15.14 22.74
N LEU A 112 8.25 -15.01 21.42
CA LEU A 112 9.47 -15.41 20.71
C LEU A 112 10.72 -14.67 21.23
N LYS A 113 10.59 -13.38 21.59
CA LYS A 113 11.70 -12.60 22.19
C LYS A 113 12.05 -13.04 23.60
N LEU A 114 11.08 -13.56 24.36
CA LEU A 114 11.27 -14.07 25.71
C LEU A 114 11.82 -15.50 25.73
N GLN A 115 11.77 -16.22 24.61
CA GLN A 115 12.27 -17.58 24.53
C GLN A 115 13.78 -17.63 24.83
N PRO A 116 14.24 -18.45 25.79
CA PRO A 116 15.66 -18.58 26.09
C PRO A 116 16.43 -19.07 24.87
N LYS A 117 17.41 -18.28 24.42
CA LYS A 117 18.26 -18.60 23.25
C LYS A 117 19.19 -19.80 23.48
N GLN A 118 19.29 -20.30 24.72
CA GLN A 118 19.99 -21.51 25.08
C GLN A 118 19.04 -22.43 25.84
N VAL A 119 18.33 -23.30 25.11
CA VAL A 119 17.79 -24.54 25.68
C VAL A 119 18.60 -25.66 25.05
N GLY A 120 19.36 -26.37 25.89
CA GLY A 120 20.25 -27.43 25.45
C GLY A 120 19.52 -28.60 24.80
N GLY A 121 20.19 -29.18 23.79
CA GLY A 121 19.97 -30.54 23.30
C GLY A 121 18.88 -30.70 22.24
N ALA A 122 19.30 -31.09 21.03
CA ALA A 122 18.51 -31.69 19.94
C ALA A 122 17.89 -30.80 18.85
N ALA A 123 18.04 -29.47 18.87
CA ALA A 123 17.80 -28.66 17.68
C ALA A 123 19.09 -28.58 16.83
N SER A 124 18.99 -28.74 15.50
CA SER A 124 20.09 -28.45 14.57
C SER A 124 20.77 -27.14 14.96
N SER A 125 22.10 -27.08 14.95
CA SER A 125 22.79 -25.87 15.40
C SER A 125 22.29 -24.68 14.57
N GLN A 126 22.11 -23.53 15.21
CA GLN A 126 21.65 -22.30 14.55
C GLN A 126 22.46 -22.02 13.27
N GLU A 127 23.75 -22.36 13.30
CA GLU A 127 24.68 -22.28 12.18
C GLU A 127 24.32 -23.24 11.04
N GLU A 128 23.95 -24.48 11.33
CA GLU A 128 23.54 -25.47 10.33
C GLU A 128 22.26 -25.04 9.61
N VAL A 129 21.25 -24.59 10.36
CA VAL A 129 19.98 -24.09 9.80
C VAL A 129 20.25 -22.88 8.90
N THR A 130 21.01 -21.91 9.41
CA THR A 130 21.36 -20.69 8.66
C THR A 130 22.16 -21.02 7.40
N SER A 131 23.09 -21.98 7.48
CA SER A 131 23.89 -22.41 6.33
C SER A 131 23.04 -23.10 5.25
N ASN A 132 22.09 -23.94 5.67
CA ASN A 132 21.18 -24.62 4.75
C ASN A 132 20.23 -23.61 4.05
N VAL A 133 19.67 -22.65 4.81
CA VAL A 133 18.85 -21.56 4.26
C VAL A 133 19.67 -20.71 3.28
N ALA A 134 20.88 -20.32 3.65
CA ALA A 134 21.75 -19.52 2.79
C ALA A 134 22.09 -20.24 1.47
N ARG A 135 22.38 -21.55 1.52
CA ARG A 135 22.61 -22.36 0.30
C ARG A 135 21.37 -22.46 -0.57
N SER A 136 20.21 -22.74 0.03
CA SER A 136 18.93 -22.79 -0.68
C SER A 136 18.60 -21.48 -1.40
N ILE A 137 18.84 -20.34 -0.75
CA ILE A 137 18.64 -19.02 -1.37
C ILE A 137 19.64 -18.78 -2.51
N LEU A 138 20.91 -19.19 -2.34
CA LEU A 138 21.92 -19.07 -3.40
C LEU A 138 21.60 -19.91 -4.64
N GLU A 139 21.04 -21.11 -4.46
CA GLU A 139 20.63 -22.00 -5.56
C GLU A 139 19.39 -21.48 -6.29
N THR A 140 18.46 -20.87 -5.55
CA THR A 140 17.23 -20.31 -6.11
C THR A 140 17.38 -18.90 -6.68
N LEU A 141 18.54 -18.25 -6.44
CA LEU A 141 18.79 -16.89 -6.85
C LEU A 141 18.74 -16.74 -8.39
N PRO A 142 17.96 -15.78 -8.92
CA PRO A 142 17.94 -15.48 -10.34
C PRO A 142 19.32 -15.09 -10.88
N LYS A 143 19.57 -15.39 -12.16
CA LYS A 143 20.77 -14.90 -12.87
C LYS A 143 20.73 -13.38 -12.99
N LEU A 144 21.91 -12.77 -12.96
CA LEU A 144 22.07 -11.34 -13.20
C LEU A 144 21.62 -10.99 -14.62
N PHE A 145 21.00 -9.82 -14.76
CA PHE A 145 20.63 -9.27 -16.05
C PHE A 145 21.87 -8.82 -16.83
N GLU A 146 21.99 -9.26 -18.08
CA GLU A 146 23.05 -8.82 -18.99
C GLU A 146 22.71 -7.43 -19.56
N LEU A 147 23.15 -6.38 -18.88
CA LEU A 147 22.79 -4.99 -19.19
C LEU A 147 23.15 -4.59 -20.63
N ASP A 148 24.27 -5.09 -21.17
CA ASP A 148 24.70 -4.78 -22.54
C ASP A 148 23.73 -5.34 -23.58
N LYS A 149 23.27 -6.59 -23.41
CA LYS A 149 22.28 -7.21 -24.29
C LYS A 149 20.93 -6.50 -24.21
N ILE A 150 20.52 -6.08 -23.01
CA ILE A 150 19.27 -5.33 -22.82
C ILE A 150 19.37 -3.97 -23.51
N SER A 151 20.48 -3.26 -23.35
CA SER A 151 20.73 -1.96 -23.97
C SER A 151 20.74 -2.03 -25.50
N GLN A 152 21.31 -3.11 -26.06
CA GLN A 152 21.29 -3.35 -27.51
C GLN A 152 19.88 -3.67 -28.03
N LYS A 153 19.09 -4.48 -27.30
CA LYS A 153 17.72 -4.84 -27.71
C LYS A 153 16.72 -3.71 -27.51
N TYR A 154 16.90 -2.91 -26.46
CA TYR A 154 16.03 -1.80 -26.07
C TYR A 154 16.84 -0.50 -25.99
N PRO A 155 17.29 0.06 -27.15
CA PRO A 155 18.04 1.30 -27.15
C PRO A 155 17.16 2.45 -26.63
N VAL A 156 17.84 3.50 -26.17
CA VAL A 156 17.17 4.74 -25.76
C VAL A 156 16.52 5.37 -27.00
N LEU A 157 15.20 5.21 -27.11
CA LEU A 157 14.41 5.76 -28.20
C LEU A 157 13.56 6.91 -27.67
N TYR A 158 13.47 7.98 -28.47
CA TYR A 158 12.59 9.08 -28.15
C TYR A 158 11.12 8.64 -28.14
N GLU A 159 10.72 7.69 -29.00
CA GLU A 159 9.32 7.26 -29.08
C GLU A 159 8.91 6.23 -28.00
N GLU A 160 9.88 5.56 -27.37
CA GLU A 160 9.60 4.48 -26.41
C GLU A 160 10.45 4.64 -25.13
N SER A 161 9.95 5.49 -24.22
CA SER A 161 10.53 5.71 -22.89
C SER A 161 10.61 4.44 -22.04
N LEU A 162 9.75 3.43 -22.28
CA LEU A 162 9.77 2.20 -21.47
C LEU A 162 11.08 1.41 -21.63
N ASN A 163 11.81 1.60 -22.74
CA ASN A 163 13.14 1.03 -22.93
C ASN A 163 14.13 1.51 -21.86
N THR A 164 14.04 2.78 -21.47
CA THR A 164 14.87 3.31 -20.38
C THR A 164 14.44 2.76 -19.03
N VAL A 165 13.13 2.54 -18.83
CA VAL A 165 12.57 2.00 -17.58
C VAL A 165 13.08 0.58 -17.33
N ILE A 166 13.01 -0.32 -18.33
CA ILE A 166 13.49 -1.71 -18.16
C ILE A 166 14.99 -1.75 -17.82
N ILE A 167 15.82 -0.90 -18.44
CA ILE A 167 17.26 -0.83 -18.15
C ILE A 167 17.51 -0.36 -16.71
N GLN A 168 16.84 0.71 -16.27
CA GLN A 168 17.00 1.23 -14.91
C GLN A 168 16.52 0.24 -13.86
N GLU A 169 15.42 -0.46 -14.12
CA GLU A 169 14.92 -1.52 -13.26
C GLU A 169 15.89 -2.69 -13.18
N ALA A 170 16.44 -3.16 -14.31
CA ALA A 170 17.45 -4.22 -14.35
C ALA A 170 18.72 -3.83 -13.56
N ILE A 171 19.17 -2.57 -13.64
CA ILE A 171 20.30 -2.05 -12.85
C ILE A 171 20.00 -2.14 -11.35
N ARG A 172 18.79 -1.75 -10.90
CA ARG A 172 18.40 -1.81 -9.48
C ARG A 172 18.35 -3.25 -8.97
N TYR A 173 17.72 -4.16 -9.72
CA TYR A 173 17.70 -5.58 -9.36
C TYR A 173 19.10 -6.21 -9.35
N ASN A 174 19.96 -5.88 -10.32
CA ASN A 174 21.34 -6.36 -10.31
C ASN A 174 22.11 -5.91 -9.07
N LYS A 175 21.97 -4.63 -8.66
CA LYS A 175 22.59 -4.14 -7.43
C LYS A 175 22.14 -4.94 -6.21
N LEU A 176 20.84 -5.24 -6.10
CA LEU A 176 20.29 -6.06 -5.02
C LEU A 176 20.82 -7.51 -5.06
N LEU A 177 20.77 -8.16 -6.23
CA LEU A 177 21.21 -9.54 -6.42
C LEU A 177 22.71 -9.72 -6.12
N VAL A 178 23.54 -8.74 -6.49
CA VAL A 178 24.98 -8.74 -6.16
C VAL A 178 25.19 -8.70 -4.64
N VAL A 179 24.48 -7.82 -3.93
CA VAL A 179 24.58 -7.70 -2.46
C VAL A 179 24.12 -8.99 -1.77
N ILE A 180 23.00 -9.59 -2.22
CA ILE A 180 22.51 -10.86 -1.68
C ILE A 180 23.56 -11.96 -1.91
N LYS A 181 24.07 -12.09 -3.14
CA LYS A 181 25.04 -13.12 -3.48
C LYS A 181 26.35 -12.97 -2.72
N SER A 182 26.90 -11.76 -2.62
CA SER A 182 28.15 -11.54 -1.88
C SER A 182 27.97 -11.82 -0.39
N SER A 183 26.92 -11.26 0.21
CA SER A 183 26.65 -11.42 1.65
C SER A 183 26.37 -12.87 2.06
N LEU A 184 25.64 -13.65 1.25
CA LEU A 184 25.42 -15.08 1.51
C LEU A 184 26.72 -15.89 1.42
N ASN A 185 27.58 -15.60 0.43
CA ASN A 185 28.88 -16.27 0.31
C ASN A 185 29.81 -15.91 1.47
N ASP A 186 29.82 -14.65 1.89
CA ASP A 186 30.64 -14.19 3.01
C ASP A 186 30.15 -14.78 4.34
N LEU A 187 28.83 -14.89 4.53
CA LEU A 187 28.24 -15.58 5.67
C LEU A 187 28.64 -17.07 5.70
N LEU A 188 28.56 -17.77 4.57
CA LEU A 188 28.96 -19.18 4.47
C LEU A 188 30.45 -19.40 4.75
N LYS A 189 31.31 -18.45 4.37
CA LYS A 189 32.74 -18.49 4.70
C LYS A 189 32.98 -18.17 6.17
N ALA A 190 32.26 -17.20 6.73
CA ALA A 190 32.35 -16.83 8.14
C ALA A 190 31.93 -17.98 9.08
N LEU A 191 30.84 -18.68 8.74
CA LEU A 191 30.40 -19.88 9.48
C LEU A 191 31.42 -21.03 9.43
N LYS A 192 32.28 -21.08 8.40
CA LYS A 192 33.39 -22.05 8.31
C LYS A 192 34.69 -21.56 8.98
N GLY A 193 34.69 -20.37 9.57
CA GLY A 193 35.88 -19.75 10.16
C GLY A 193 36.90 -19.21 9.15
N LEU A 194 36.53 -19.09 7.87
CA LEU A 194 37.41 -18.58 6.81
C LEU A 194 37.42 -17.05 6.69
N VAL A 195 36.38 -16.39 7.23
CA VAL A 195 36.21 -14.93 7.25
C VAL A 195 35.78 -14.53 8.65
N VAL A 196 36.18 -13.35 9.11
CA VAL A 196 35.79 -12.82 10.42
C VAL A 196 34.28 -12.53 10.43
N MET A 197 33.58 -13.03 11.45
CA MET A 197 32.17 -12.70 11.68
C MET A 197 32.06 -11.22 12.08
N SER A 198 31.58 -10.39 11.16
CA SER A 198 31.27 -8.99 11.46
C SER A 198 29.89 -8.85 12.10
N GLU A 199 29.65 -7.74 12.79
CA GLU A 199 28.33 -7.42 13.38
C GLU A 199 27.20 -7.47 12.35
N ALA A 200 27.48 -7.03 11.11
CA ALA A 200 26.51 -7.07 10.01
C ALA A 200 26.17 -8.52 9.60
N LEU A 201 27.16 -9.41 9.53
CA LEU A 201 26.96 -10.83 9.21
C LEU A 201 26.26 -11.58 10.35
N GLU A 202 26.54 -11.22 11.61
CA GLU A 202 25.85 -11.79 12.76
C GLU A 202 24.37 -11.40 12.79
N LYS A 203 24.05 -10.11 12.57
CA LYS A 203 22.66 -9.63 12.43
C LYS A 203 21.95 -10.30 11.26
N MET A 204 22.65 -10.51 10.14
CA MET A 204 22.12 -11.25 8.99
C MET A 204 21.83 -12.70 9.36
N SER A 205 22.75 -13.40 10.03
CA SER A 205 22.56 -14.78 10.50
C SER A 205 21.31 -14.91 11.37
N LEU A 206 21.14 -14.01 12.35
CA LEU A 206 19.96 -13.96 13.21
C LEU A 206 18.66 -13.70 12.44
N SER A 207 18.71 -12.82 11.43
CA SER A 207 17.55 -12.51 10.58
C SER A 207 17.14 -13.73 9.74
N LEU A 208 18.11 -14.41 9.12
CA LEU A 208 17.87 -15.62 8.33
C LEU A 208 17.30 -16.75 9.18
N PHE A 209 17.85 -16.95 10.39
CA PHE A 209 17.33 -17.93 11.33
C PHE A 209 15.88 -17.62 11.78
N SER A 210 15.56 -16.34 11.94
CA SER A 210 14.22 -15.88 12.36
C SER A 210 13.23 -15.70 11.20
N ASN A 211 13.56 -16.16 9.98
CA ASN A 211 12.74 -15.99 8.77
C ASN A 211 12.42 -14.51 8.43
N LEU A 212 13.33 -13.59 8.76
CA LEU A 212 13.24 -12.17 8.46
C LEU A 212 14.24 -11.76 7.38
N VAL A 213 13.87 -10.76 6.57
CA VAL A 213 14.75 -10.19 5.56
C VAL A 213 15.85 -9.37 6.25
N PRO A 214 17.16 -9.66 6.03
CA PRO A 214 18.26 -8.89 6.60
C PRO A 214 18.19 -7.40 6.24
N ALA A 215 18.51 -6.53 7.20
CA ALA A 215 18.48 -5.07 7.02
C ALA A 215 19.38 -4.59 5.86
N MET A 216 20.52 -5.25 5.63
CA MET A 216 21.40 -4.92 4.52
C MET A 216 20.75 -5.15 3.14
N TRP A 217 19.87 -6.14 3.02
CA TRP A 217 19.08 -6.38 1.80
C TRP A 217 17.94 -5.37 1.72
N ALA A 218 17.19 -5.18 2.81
CA ALA A 218 16.07 -4.24 2.87
C ALA A 218 16.49 -2.81 2.47
N SER A 219 17.69 -2.36 2.84
CA SER A 219 18.23 -1.04 2.47
C SER A 219 18.45 -0.84 0.97
N LYS A 220 18.59 -1.95 0.22
CA LYS A 220 18.82 -2.00 -1.23
C LYS A 220 17.68 -2.69 -1.98
N ALA A 221 16.58 -2.97 -1.29
CA ALA A 221 15.41 -3.64 -1.84
C ALA A 221 14.22 -2.68 -1.96
N TYR A 222 13.18 -3.16 -2.62
CA TYR A 222 11.88 -2.53 -2.61
C TYR A 222 11.23 -2.68 -1.22
N PRO A 223 10.38 -1.73 -0.79
CA PRO A 223 9.62 -1.86 0.46
C PRO A 223 8.78 -3.14 0.46
N SER A 224 8.89 -3.93 1.51
CA SER A 224 8.18 -5.19 1.68
C SER A 224 8.05 -5.53 3.16
N LEU A 225 6.92 -6.14 3.52
CA LEU A 225 6.65 -6.67 4.87
C LEU A 225 6.67 -8.20 4.91
N LYS A 226 6.89 -8.84 3.75
CA LYS A 226 6.91 -10.30 3.62
C LYS A 226 8.02 -10.96 4.46
N PRO A 227 7.77 -12.15 5.04
CA PRO A 227 8.82 -12.97 5.64
C PRO A 227 9.83 -13.43 4.57
N LEU A 228 11.01 -13.85 5.01
CA LEU A 228 12.14 -14.19 4.14
C LEU A 228 11.76 -15.18 3.02
N ALA A 229 11.09 -16.29 3.36
CA ALA A 229 10.71 -17.30 2.37
C ALA A 229 9.78 -16.73 1.27
N ALA A 230 8.74 -15.99 1.67
CA ALA A 230 7.82 -15.35 0.74
C ALA A 230 8.50 -14.24 -0.07
N TRP A 231 9.40 -13.49 0.56
CA TRP A 231 10.18 -12.43 -0.10
C TRP A 231 11.13 -12.98 -1.18
N VAL A 232 11.79 -14.11 -0.95
CA VAL A 232 12.66 -14.75 -1.96
C VAL A 232 11.84 -15.26 -3.15
N SER A 233 10.66 -15.86 -2.89
CA SER A 233 9.72 -16.27 -3.95
C SER A 233 9.24 -15.06 -4.78
N ASP A 234 8.90 -13.97 -4.11
CA ASP A 234 8.47 -12.71 -4.71
C ASP A 234 9.58 -12.07 -5.57
N LEU A 235 10.83 -12.06 -5.08
CA LEU A 235 12.00 -11.61 -5.84
C LEU A 235 12.21 -12.45 -7.11
N LYS A 236 12.03 -13.77 -7.02
CA LYS A 236 12.10 -14.66 -8.17
C LYS A 236 11.00 -14.36 -9.19
N ALA A 237 9.76 -14.16 -8.74
CA ALA A 237 8.66 -13.80 -9.63
C ALA A 237 8.90 -12.45 -10.33
N ARG A 238 9.42 -11.44 -9.62
CA ARG A 238 9.74 -10.11 -10.16
C ARG A 238 10.82 -10.15 -11.23
N THR A 239 11.90 -10.87 -10.94
CA THR A 239 13.01 -11.02 -11.89
C THR A 239 12.59 -11.84 -13.10
N GLN A 240 11.73 -12.85 -12.93
CA GLN A 240 11.13 -13.60 -14.03
C GLN A 240 10.26 -12.70 -14.91
N PHE A 241 9.42 -11.83 -14.33
CA PHE A 241 8.62 -10.87 -15.08
C PHE A 241 9.49 -9.97 -15.98
N LEU A 242 10.58 -9.41 -15.44
CA LEU A 242 11.51 -8.60 -16.23
C LEU A 242 12.24 -9.44 -17.30
N ASN A 243 12.63 -10.67 -16.98
CA ASN A 243 13.27 -11.57 -17.94
C ASN A 243 12.34 -11.92 -19.11
N THR A 244 11.05 -12.18 -18.86
CA THR A 244 10.06 -12.42 -19.92
C THR A 244 9.91 -11.20 -20.81
N TRP A 245 9.84 -9.99 -20.23
CA TRP A 245 9.83 -8.75 -21.01
C TRP A 245 11.10 -8.62 -21.87
N VAL A 246 12.28 -8.83 -21.29
CA VAL A 246 13.55 -8.75 -22.03
C VAL A 246 13.64 -9.81 -23.13
N ALA A 247 13.16 -11.03 -22.91
CA ALA A 247 13.28 -12.15 -23.85
C ALA A 247 12.30 -12.02 -25.03
N GLU A 248 11.04 -11.69 -24.75
CA GLU A 248 9.97 -11.63 -25.74
C GLU A 248 9.82 -10.21 -26.27
N ALA A 249 8.88 -9.45 -25.71
CA ALA A 249 8.52 -8.09 -26.10
C ALA A 249 7.89 -7.33 -24.91
N ILE A 250 7.50 -6.08 -25.15
CA ILE A 250 6.80 -5.27 -24.16
C ILE A 250 5.46 -5.94 -23.80
N PRO A 251 5.20 -6.23 -22.51
CA PRO A 251 3.98 -6.90 -22.07
C PRO A 251 2.70 -6.12 -22.43
N ALA A 252 1.61 -6.85 -22.71
CA ALA A 252 0.28 -6.24 -22.82
C ALA A 252 -0.26 -5.78 -21.45
N VAL A 253 0.07 -6.52 -20.39
CA VAL A 253 -0.32 -6.24 -19.00
C VAL A 253 0.92 -6.25 -18.11
N PHE A 254 1.18 -5.13 -17.45
CA PHE A 254 2.31 -4.94 -16.56
C PHE A 254 1.96 -5.33 -15.12
N TRP A 255 2.86 -6.04 -14.45
CA TRP A 255 2.73 -6.27 -13.01
C TRP A 255 3.29 -5.05 -12.27
N ILE A 256 2.42 -4.09 -11.91
CA ILE A 256 2.85 -2.80 -11.35
C ILE A 256 3.63 -3.00 -10.05
N SER A 257 3.15 -3.92 -9.22
CA SER A 257 3.75 -4.27 -7.94
C SER A 257 5.12 -4.89 -8.10
N GLY A 258 5.44 -5.43 -9.28
CA GLY A 258 6.72 -6.05 -9.61
C GLY A 258 7.85 -5.05 -9.91
N PHE A 259 7.53 -3.78 -10.14
CA PHE A 259 8.54 -2.75 -10.33
C PHE A 259 9.21 -2.37 -9.01
N TYR A 260 10.52 -2.13 -9.08
CA TYR A 260 11.29 -1.54 -8.01
C TYR A 260 10.88 -0.07 -7.80
N PHE A 261 10.70 0.68 -8.89
CA PHE A 261 10.25 2.07 -8.86
C PHE A 261 9.08 2.32 -9.85
N PRO A 262 7.82 2.07 -9.41
CA PRO A 262 6.64 2.23 -10.26
C PRO A 262 6.47 3.64 -10.86
N GLN A 263 6.92 4.70 -10.16
CA GLN A 263 6.86 6.07 -10.66
C GLN A 263 7.53 6.24 -12.03
N ALA A 264 8.71 5.63 -12.25
CA ALA A 264 9.38 5.73 -13.55
C ALA A 264 8.56 5.07 -14.66
N PHE A 265 7.85 3.99 -14.37
CA PHE A 265 6.95 3.34 -15.31
C PHE A 265 5.73 4.23 -15.65
N LEU A 266 5.12 4.86 -14.64
CA LEU A 266 3.98 5.76 -14.84
C LEU A 266 4.40 6.99 -15.67
N THR A 267 5.49 7.66 -15.29
CA THR A 267 6.03 8.80 -16.03
C THR A 267 6.47 8.38 -17.44
N GLY A 268 7.07 7.20 -17.62
CA GLY A 268 7.42 6.68 -18.94
C GLY A 268 6.21 6.48 -19.85
N THR A 269 5.08 6.04 -19.28
CA THR A 269 3.82 5.90 -20.01
C THR A 269 3.26 7.27 -20.44
N LEU A 270 3.27 8.26 -19.54
CA LEU A 270 2.83 9.63 -19.85
C LEU A 270 3.74 10.28 -20.91
N GLN A 271 5.05 10.06 -20.83
CA GLN A 271 6.01 10.56 -21.82
C GLN A 271 5.77 10.00 -23.22
N ASN A 272 5.47 8.69 -23.33
CA ASN A 272 5.15 8.09 -24.62
C ASN A 272 3.92 8.73 -25.25
N TYR A 273 2.87 8.95 -24.45
CA TYR A 273 1.66 9.61 -24.91
C TYR A 273 1.92 11.08 -25.30
N ALA A 274 2.62 11.83 -24.45
CA ALA A 274 3.01 13.22 -24.69
C ALA A 274 3.77 13.39 -26.01
N ARG A 275 4.72 12.50 -26.29
CA ARG A 275 5.53 12.54 -27.51
C ARG A 275 4.75 12.11 -28.75
N LYS A 276 3.90 11.09 -28.63
CA LYS A 276 3.05 10.60 -29.73
C LYS A 276 2.00 11.64 -30.15
N HIS A 277 1.42 12.36 -29.20
CA HIS A 277 0.37 13.36 -29.44
C HIS A 277 0.90 14.80 -29.50
N VAL A 278 2.19 15.02 -29.25
CA VAL A 278 2.86 16.33 -29.24
C VAL A 278 2.15 17.32 -28.29
N VAL A 279 1.90 16.86 -27.06
CA VAL A 279 1.26 17.63 -25.98
C VAL A 279 2.21 17.75 -24.77
N SER A 280 1.99 18.75 -23.91
CA SER A 280 2.81 18.95 -22.72
C SER A 280 2.53 17.86 -21.67
N ILE A 281 3.58 17.24 -21.13
CA ILE A 281 3.45 16.21 -20.08
C ILE A 281 2.69 16.72 -18.85
N ASP A 282 2.81 18.01 -18.52
CA ASP A 282 2.19 18.60 -17.34
C ASP A 282 0.66 18.70 -17.46
N THR A 283 0.12 18.62 -18.67
CA THR A 283 -1.32 18.66 -18.94
C THR A 283 -1.97 17.28 -18.95
N ILE A 284 -1.18 16.21 -18.87
CA ILE A 284 -1.65 14.83 -19.07
C ILE A 284 -1.81 14.16 -17.71
N ASN A 285 -2.98 13.58 -17.49
CA ASN A 285 -3.28 12.75 -16.33
C ASN A 285 -3.86 11.40 -16.80
N PHE A 286 -3.96 10.44 -15.88
CA PHE A 286 -4.57 9.15 -16.19
C PHE A 286 -6.07 9.17 -15.91
N ALA A 287 -6.86 8.78 -16.91
CA ALA A 287 -8.17 8.19 -16.72
C ALA A 287 -8.03 6.68 -16.46
N PHE A 288 -9.00 6.10 -15.76
CA PHE A 288 -8.94 4.72 -15.30
C PHE A 288 -10.13 3.91 -15.80
N LYS A 289 -9.86 2.71 -16.29
CA LYS A 289 -10.90 1.75 -16.68
C LYS A 289 -10.57 0.35 -16.16
N VAL A 290 -11.42 -0.16 -15.29
CA VAL A 290 -11.33 -1.55 -14.81
C VAL A 290 -11.79 -2.49 -15.93
N LEU A 291 -10.96 -3.46 -16.28
CA LEU A 291 -11.22 -4.44 -17.33
C LEU A 291 -11.64 -5.77 -16.70
N ALA A 292 -12.70 -6.38 -17.24
CA ALA A 292 -13.15 -7.71 -16.81
C ALA A 292 -12.17 -8.82 -17.21
N GLN A 293 -11.43 -8.63 -18.30
CA GLN A 293 -10.44 -9.59 -18.81
C GLN A 293 -9.17 -8.87 -19.24
N PRO A 294 -7.99 -9.50 -19.09
CA PRO A 294 -6.74 -8.94 -19.57
C PRO A 294 -6.78 -8.78 -21.10
N PRO A 295 -6.32 -7.64 -21.65
CA PRO A 295 -6.29 -7.46 -23.09
C PRO A 295 -5.25 -8.40 -23.73
N PRO A 296 -5.56 -8.99 -24.90
CA PRO A 296 -4.65 -9.91 -25.59
C PRO A 296 -3.46 -9.20 -26.24
N LYS A 297 -3.57 -7.89 -26.50
CA LYS A 297 -2.53 -7.05 -27.10
C LYS A 297 -2.37 -5.77 -26.31
N ARG A 298 -1.18 -5.17 -26.37
CA ARG A 298 -0.90 -3.86 -25.77
C ARG A 298 -1.85 -2.81 -26.37
N PRO A 299 -2.49 -1.95 -25.55
CA PRO A 299 -3.30 -0.85 -26.07
C PRO A 299 -2.43 0.15 -26.83
N SER A 300 -3.03 0.89 -27.78
CA SER A 300 -2.32 1.92 -28.56
C SER A 300 -1.82 3.07 -27.69
N ASP A 301 -2.57 3.36 -26.63
CA ASP A 301 -2.35 4.46 -25.70
C ASP A 301 -2.53 3.96 -24.26
N GLY A 302 -1.62 4.40 -23.41
CA GLY A 302 -1.59 3.99 -22.01
C GLY A 302 -1.03 2.59 -21.78
N CYS A 303 -1.37 2.03 -20.62
CA CYS A 303 -0.88 0.73 -20.20
C CYS A 303 -1.90 0.02 -19.29
N CYS A 304 -1.93 -1.31 -19.36
CA CYS A 304 -2.76 -2.12 -18.46
C CYS A 304 -1.90 -2.64 -17.31
N ILE A 305 -2.38 -2.52 -16.09
CA ILE A 305 -1.68 -2.93 -14.88
C ILE A 305 -2.44 -4.04 -14.13
N ARG A 306 -1.70 -4.91 -13.46
CA ARG A 306 -2.21 -5.96 -12.57
C ARG A 306 -1.40 -6.05 -11.28
N GLY A 307 -1.94 -6.80 -10.32
CA GLY A 307 -1.25 -7.17 -9.07
C GLY A 307 -1.46 -6.19 -7.93
N LEU A 308 -2.57 -5.44 -7.96
CA LEU A 308 -3.02 -4.62 -6.86
C LEU A 308 -4.03 -5.41 -6.02
N PHE A 309 -3.95 -5.27 -4.71
CA PHE A 309 -4.89 -5.81 -3.74
C PHE A 309 -5.73 -4.66 -3.19
N LEU A 310 -7.02 -4.88 -3.00
CA LEU A 310 -7.96 -3.93 -2.44
C LEU A 310 -8.21 -4.29 -0.98
N GLU A 311 -8.04 -3.31 -0.08
CA GLU A 311 -8.31 -3.42 1.35
C GLU A 311 -9.53 -2.55 1.70
N GLY A 312 -10.38 -3.04 2.61
CA GLY A 312 -11.56 -2.31 3.11
C GLY A 312 -12.77 -2.30 2.17
N ALA A 313 -12.64 -2.89 0.98
CA ALA A 313 -13.73 -3.10 0.03
C ALA A 313 -13.40 -4.29 -0.89
N ARG A 314 -14.36 -4.64 -1.76
CA ARG A 314 -14.17 -5.60 -2.85
C ARG A 314 -14.59 -5.02 -4.19
N TRP A 315 -13.95 -5.47 -5.26
CA TRP A 315 -14.46 -5.22 -6.60
C TRP A 315 -15.52 -6.26 -6.96
N ASN A 316 -16.74 -5.83 -7.29
CA ASN A 316 -17.79 -6.74 -7.74
C ASN A 316 -17.82 -6.83 -9.27
N PRO A 317 -17.35 -7.93 -9.89
CA PRO A 317 -17.24 -8.04 -11.34
C PRO A 317 -18.59 -8.13 -12.07
N GLN A 318 -19.66 -8.54 -11.38
CA GLN A 318 -21.00 -8.64 -11.97
C GLN A 318 -21.65 -7.26 -12.11
N ILE A 319 -21.43 -6.39 -11.12
CA ILE A 319 -22.00 -5.05 -11.08
C ILE A 319 -21.07 -4.06 -11.80
N GLY A 320 -19.76 -4.26 -11.72
CA GLY A 320 -18.75 -3.36 -12.28
C GLY A 320 -18.48 -2.13 -11.41
N PHE A 321 -18.67 -2.26 -10.08
CA PHE A 321 -18.47 -1.19 -9.10
C PHE A 321 -17.83 -1.75 -7.82
N LEU A 322 -17.28 -0.83 -7.03
CA LEU A 322 -16.84 -1.08 -5.66
C LEU A 322 -18.03 -1.50 -4.77
N ASP A 323 -17.81 -2.50 -3.93
CA ASP A 323 -18.81 -3.10 -3.05
C ASP A 323 -18.17 -3.42 -1.68
N GLU A 324 -18.99 -3.63 -0.65
CA GLU A 324 -18.50 -3.95 0.71
C GLU A 324 -17.78 -5.31 0.71
N SER A 325 -16.72 -5.42 1.51
CA SER A 325 -15.96 -6.66 1.67
C SER A 325 -16.85 -7.78 2.23
N ASN A 326 -16.61 -9.03 1.81
CA ASN A 326 -17.30 -10.15 2.45
C ASN A 326 -16.76 -10.36 3.87
N PRO A 327 -17.57 -10.92 4.79
CA PRO A 327 -17.09 -11.30 6.12
C PRO A 327 -15.87 -12.23 6.01
N LYS A 328 -14.81 -11.92 6.76
CA LYS A 328 -13.52 -12.65 6.80
C LYS A 328 -12.65 -12.52 5.54
N GLU A 329 -13.04 -11.69 4.58
CA GLU A 329 -12.24 -11.34 3.41
C GLU A 329 -11.60 -9.96 3.62
N LEU A 330 -10.34 -9.94 4.09
CA LEU A 330 -9.62 -8.70 4.41
C LEU A 330 -9.08 -7.99 3.17
N TYR A 331 -8.63 -8.77 2.19
CA TYR A 331 -8.01 -8.30 0.96
C TYR A 331 -8.65 -9.02 -0.23
N THR A 332 -8.87 -8.29 -1.31
CA THR A 332 -9.35 -8.85 -2.59
C THR A 332 -8.43 -8.49 -3.74
N ASP A 333 -8.29 -9.38 -4.72
CA ASP A 333 -7.52 -9.06 -5.92
C ASP A 333 -8.28 -8.04 -6.78
N MET A 334 -7.62 -6.94 -7.12
CA MET A 334 -8.17 -5.99 -8.07
C MET A 334 -7.95 -6.51 -9.50
N PRO A 335 -8.97 -6.46 -10.38
CA PRO A 335 -8.80 -6.82 -11.78
C PRO A 335 -7.81 -5.92 -12.51
N VAL A 336 -7.54 -6.26 -13.78
CA VAL A 336 -6.66 -5.46 -14.62
C VAL A 336 -7.24 -4.06 -14.81
N ILE A 337 -6.43 -3.03 -14.57
CA ILE A 337 -6.83 -1.64 -14.75
C ILE A 337 -6.09 -1.08 -15.95
N TRP A 338 -6.82 -0.50 -16.89
CA TRP A 338 -6.24 0.28 -17.97
C TRP A 338 -6.04 1.73 -17.52
N LEU A 339 -4.77 2.14 -17.50
CA LEU A 339 -4.35 3.52 -17.31
C LEU A 339 -4.33 4.21 -18.68
N ILE A 340 -5.24 5.14 -18.89
CA ILE A 340 -5.44 5.84 -20.16
C ILE A 340 -4.96 7.29 -19.98
N PRO A 341 -3.83 7.69 -20.59
CA PRO A 341 -3.40 9.08 -20.57
C PRO A 341 -4.38 9.96 -21.34
N GLU A 342 -4.83 11.06 -20.73
CA GLU A 342 -5.73 12.04 -21.32
C GLU A 342 -5.28 13.45 -20.97
N GLU A 343 -5.46 14.40 -21.90
CA GLU A 343 -5.14 15.81 -21.68
C GLU A 343 -6.26 16.49 -20.88
N ASN A 344 -5.91 17.24 -19.84
CA ASN A 344 -6.85 17.95 -18.97
C ASN A 344 -7.95 17.04 -18.39
N HIS A 345 -7.55 15.83 -17.92
CA HIS A 345 -8.46 14.87 -17.31
C HIS A 345 -9.30 15.52 -16.21
N LYS A 346 -10.61 15.27 -16.26
CA LYS A 346 -11.55 15.72 -15.23
C LYS A 346 -12.13 14.50 -14.54
N LYS A 347 -12.00 14.47 -13.21
CA LYS A 347 -12.57 13.40 -12.37
C LYS A 347 -14.05 13.18 -12.72
N PRO A 348 -14.44 11.98 -13.17
CA PRO A 348 -15.82 11.68 -13.49
C PRO A 348 -16.69 11.65 -12.23
N SER A 349 -18.01 11.82 -12.38
CA SER A 349 -18.95 11.63 -11.26
C SER A 349 -19.13 10.14 -10.94
N GLY A 350 -19.28 9.79 -9.66
CA GLY A 350 -19.52 8.39 -9.25
C GLY A 350 -18.26 7.53 -9.21
N VAL A 351 -17.10 8.14 -8.97
CA VAL A 351 -15.85 7.40 -8.70
C VAL A 351 -15.33 7.73 -7.31
N TYR A 352 -14.72 6.73 -6.69
CA TYR A 352 -13.91 6.88 -5.50
C TYR A 352 -12.45 7.05 -5.91
N GLU A 353 -11.80 8.12 -5.45
CA GLU A 353 -10.37 8.29 -5.63
C GLU A 353 -9.62 7.47 -4.57
N CYS A 354 -9.17 6.29 -5.00
CA CYS A 354 -8.58 5.27 -4.17
C CYS A 354 -7.04 5.41 -4.16
N PRO A 355 -6.41 5.69 -3.00
CA PRO A 355 -4.97 5.78 -2.92
C PRO A 355 -4.30 4.42 -3.08
N VAL A 356 -3.19 4.37 -3.83
CA VAL A 356 -2.36 3.17 -4.03
C VAL A 356 -1.06 3.28 -3.23
N TYR A 357 -0.78 2.28 -2.40
CA TYR A 357 0.45 2.18 -1.60
C TYR A 357 1.28 0.96 -1.95
N LYS A 358 2.59 1.01 -1.70
CA LYS A 358 3.49 -0.14 -1.93
C LYS A 358 3.30 -1.22 -0.87
N THR A 359 3.11 -0.84 0.40
CA THR A 359 2.98 -1.73 1.55
C THR A 359 1.80 -1.37 2.46
N LEU A 360 1.35 -2.34 3.26
CA LEU A 360 0.25 -2.19 4.23
C LEU A 360 0.47 -1.13 5.30
N THR A 361 1.72 -0.75 5.59
CA THR A 361 2.02 0.30 6.58
C THR A 361 1.49 1.67 6.20
N ARG A 362 1.20 1.93 4.89
CA ARG A 362 0.72 3.20 4.30
C ARG A 362 1.52 4.46 4.67
N ALA A 363 2.59 4.31 5.45
CA ALA A 363 3.51 5.34 5.89
C ALA A 363 4.87 5.18 5.21
N GLY A 364 5.57 6.30 5.04
CA GLY A 364 6.89 6.38 4.44
C GLY A 364 7.54 7.72 4.73
N THR A 365 8.80 7.89 4.34
CA THR A 365 9.46 9.20 4.40
C THR A 365 8.85 10.15 3.37
N LEU A 366 8.66 11.42 3.74
CA LEU A 366 8.23 12.45 2.79
C LEU A 366 9.34 12.66 1.76
N SER A 367 8.98 12.58 0.48
CA SER A 367 9.85 12.93 -0.63
C SER A 367 9.92 14.45 -0.80
N THR A 368 10.83 14.92 -1.67
CA THR A 368 10.96 16.35 -2.00
C THR A 368 9.69 16.96 -2.60
N THR A 369 8.76 16.14 -3.10
CA THR A 369 7.45 16.58 -3.61
C THR A 369 6.35 16.57 -2.54
N GLY A 370 6.68 16.30 -1.27
CA GLY A 370 5.71 16.26 -0.17
C GLY A 370 4.90 14.96 -0.08
N HIS A 371 5.10 14.00 -0.98
CA HIS A 371 4.41 12.70 -0.94
C HIS A 371 5.25 11.64 -0.22
N SER A 372 4.58 10.73 0.50
CA SER A 372 5.20 9.56 1.11
C SER A 372 5.89 8.69 0.06
N THR A 373 7.09 8.18 0.36
CA THR A 373 7.81 7.21 -0.48
C THR A 373 7.05 5.89 -0.70
N ASN A 374 6.02 5.64 0.11
CA ASN A 374 5.13 4.48 0.01
C ASN A 374 3.94 4.73 -0.93
N TYR A 375 3.58 5.98 -1.19
CA TYR A 375 2.51 6.33 -2.11
C TYR A 375 2.94 6.12 -3.57
N VAL A 376 2.02 5.61 -4.41
CA VAL A 376 2.27 5.33 -5.84
C VAL A 376 1.44 6.27 -6.71
N LEU A 377 0.13 6.16 -6.70
CA LEU A 377 -0.81 7.06 -7.39
C LEU A 377 -2.20 6.93 -6.76
N ALA A 378 -3.15 7.79 -7.16
CA ALA A 378 -4.55 7.62 -6.87
C ALA A 378 -5.26 7.07 -8.11
N ILE A 379 -6.06 6.03 -7.93
CA ILE A 379 -6.84 5.39 -9.00
C ILE A 379 -8.31 5.70 -8.79
N GLU A 380 -8.97 6.17 -9.85
CA GLU A 380 -10.41 6.39 -9.85
C GLU A 380 -11.12 5.05 -10.04
N VAL A 381 -11.78 4.58 -8.98
CA VAL A 381 -12.53 3.32 -8.99
C VAL A 381 -14.03 3.63 -9.05
N PRO A 382 -14.78 3.07 -10.02
CA PRO A 382 -16.23 3.25 -10.10
C PRO A 382 -16.93 2.82 -8.80
N SER A 383 -17.81 3.68 -8.29
CA SER A 383 -18.58 3.44 -7.07
C SER A 383 -20.04 3.86 -7.22
N ARG A 384 -20.95 3.10 -6.60
CA ARG A 384 -22.35 3.52 -6.40
C ARG A 384 -22.54 4.39 -5.16
N GLU A 385 -21.78 4.08 -4.11
CA GLU A 385 -21.77 4.85 -2.87
C GLU A 385 -20.96 6.14 -3.03
N ALA A 386 -21.27 7.13 -2.19
CA ALA A 386 -20.55 8.39 -2.18
C ALA A 386 -19.10 8.21 -1.68
N GLU A 387 -18.18 9.02 -2.21
CA GLU A 387 -16.76 9.00 -1.83
C GLU A 387 -16.50 9.04 -0.30
N PRO A 388 -17.22 9.83 0.52
CA PRO A 388 -17.04 9.82 1.97
C PRO A 388 -17.25 8.46 2.64
N HIS A 389 -18.10 7.59 2.08
CA HIS A 389 -18.31 6.23 2.58
C HIS A 389 -17.01 5.43 2.55
N TRP A 390 -16.35 5.37 1.39
CA TRP A 390 -15.12 4.61 1.20
C TRP A 390 -13.91 5.23 1.89
N ILE A 391 -13.91 6.55 2.05
CA ILE A 391 -12.89 7.24 2.85
C ILE A 391 -12.94 6.75 4.30
N LYS A 392 -14.13 6.68 4.89
CA LYS A 392 -14.31 6.18 6.27
C LYS A 392 -14.01 4.69 6.39
N ARG A 393 -14.38 3.89 5.38
CA ARG A 393 -14.01 2.46 5.29
C ARG A 393 -12.49 2.25 5.14
N GLY A 394 -11.71 3.31 4.91
CA GLY A 394 -10.26 3.24 4.79
C GLY A 394 -9.80 2.52 3.53
N VAL A 395 -10.60 2.55 2.46
CA VAL A 395 -10.34 1.78 1.24
C VAL A 395 -9.06 2.25 0.56
N ALA A 396 -8.15 1.31 0.31
CA ALA A 396 -6.93 1.57 -0.45
C ALA A 396 -6.54 0.38 -1.33
N LEU A 397 -5.75 0.67 -2.35
CA LEU A 397 -5.09 -0.33 -3.18
C LEU A 397 -3.64 -0.52 -2.73
N ILE A 398 -3.17 -1.75 -2.76
CA ILE A 398 -1.89 -2.14 -2.15
C ILE A 398 -1.13 -3.02 -3.13
N CYS A 399 0.15 -2.72 -3.35
CA CYS A 399 0.98 -3.49 -4.27
C CYS A 399 1.42 -4.84 -3.69
N ALA A 400 1.70 -4.91 -2.39
CA ALA A 400 2.19 -6.10 -1.73
C ALA A 400 1.58 -6.29 -0.34
N LEU A 401 1.06 -7.50 -0.11
CA LEU A 401 0.65 -7.99 1.20
C LEU A 401 1.86 -8.52 1.99
N ASP A 402 1.66 -8.79 3.27
CA ASP A 402 2.69 -9.21 4.23
C ASP A 402 2.92 -10.74 4.29
N TYR A 403 2.33 -11.51 3.39
CA TYR A 403 2.47 -12.97 3.31
C TYR A 403 3.00 -13.52 1.97
#